data_AF-A0A5C5RAD7-F1
#
_entry.id   AF-A0A5C5RAD7-F1
#
_cell.length_a   1.000
_cell.length_b   1.000
_cell.length_c   1.000
_cell.angle_alpha   90.00
_cell.angle_beta   90.00
_cell.angle_gamma   90.00
#
_symmetry.space_group_name_H-M   'P 1'
#
loop_
_entity.id
_entity.type
_entity.pdbx_description
1 polymer ?
#
loop_
_entity_poly.entity_id
_entity_poly.type
_entity_poly.pdbx_seq_one_letter_code
_entity_poly.pdbx_strand_id
1 'polypeptide(L)'
;MTATFAPPTPDRDSSGGFALTSWIRGQMQQFLAFVSLIVIVVFFSFASPNFLTAGNLTGILVASVTIGLLALGTTIVIITGGIDLSIGTAM
;
A
#
# COMPACT_ATOMS: atom_id res chain seq x y z
N MET A 1 -1.36 54.22 -2.68
CA MET A 1 -2.31 53.10 -2.58
C MET A 1 -1.57 51.93 -1.94
N THR A 2 -1.51 51.91 -0.62
CA THR A 2 -0.78 50.91 0.17
C THR A 2 -1.77 49.84 0.61
N ALA A 3 -1.69 48.65 0.00
CA ALA A 3 -2.40 47.48 0.50
C ALA A 3 -1.71 47.03 1.80
N THR A 4 -2.35 47.31 2.92
CA THR A 4 -1.99 46.75 4.22
C THR A 4 -2.18 45.24 4.17
N PHE A 5 -1.07 44.48 4.19
CA PHE A 5 -1.09 43.03 4.32
C PHE A 5 -1.37 42.70 5.79
N ALA A 6 -2.58 42.24 6.09
CA ALA A 6 -2.86 41.66 7.40
C ALA A 6 -2.10 40.32 7.52
N PRO A 7 -1.46 40.02 8.67
CA PRO A 7 -0.77 38.75 8.83
C PRO A 7 -1.77 37.59 8.76
N PRO A 8 -1.39 36.45 8.15
CA PRO A 8 -2.21 35.24 8.20
C PRO A 8 -2.43 34.84 9.65
N THR A 9 -3.69 34.71 10.06
CA THR A 9 -4.03 34.18 11.37
C THR A 9 -3.59 32.72 11.43
N PRO A 10 -2.86 32.29 12.47
CA PRO A 10 -2.52 30.88 12.64
C PRO A 10 -3.80 30.07 12.73
N ASP A 11 -4.05 29.25 11.71
CA ASP A 11 -5.00 28.17 11.73
C ASP A 11 -4.53 27.16 12.78
N ARG A 12 -5.03 27.33 14.00
CA ARG A 12 -4.90 26.33 15.07
C ARG A 12 -5.87 25.19 14.78
N ASP A 13 -5.53 24.34 13.82
CA ASP A 13 -6.23 23.09 13.62
C ASP A 13 -5.87 22.11 14.74
N SER A 14 -6.76 22.12 15.74
CA SER A 14 -6.73 21.24 16.89
C SER A 14 -7.00 19.79 16.45
N SER A 15 -5.97 19.06 16.04
CA SER A 15 -6.08 17.70 15.47
C SER A 15 -5.49 16.58 16.35
N GLY A 16 -5.45 16.78 17.67
CA GLY A 16 -4.88 15.80 18.61
C GLY A 16 -5.65 14.47 18.74
N GLY A 17 -6.96 14.44 18.44
CA GLY A 17 -7.79 13.22 18.55
C GLY A 17 -7.94 12.43 17.24
N PHE A 18 -7.81 13.09 16.08
CA PHE A 18 -8.00 12.46 14.77
C PHE A 18 -6.74 11.74 14.27
N ALA A 19 -5.55 12.24 14.62
CA ALA A 19 -4.28 11.65 14.22
C ALA A 19 -3.99 10.30 14.91
N LEU A 20 -4.32 10.15 16.20
CA LEU A 20 -4.11 8.90 16.92
C LEU A 20 -5.07 7.81 16.43
N THR A 21 -6.35 8.16 16.22
CA THR A 21 -7.35 7.20 15.73
C THR A 21 -7.09 6.78 14.29
N SER A 22 -6.62 7.67 13.43
CA SER A 22 -6.25 7.33 12.04
C SER A 22 -5.01 6.43 11.98
N TRP A 23 -3.99 6.69 12.80
CA TRP A 23 -2.78 5.85 12.86
C TRP A 23 -3.08 4.45 13.42
N ILE A 24 -3.88 4.36 14.49
CA ILE A 24 -4.34 3.08 15.04
C ILE A 24 -5.18 2.32 14.00
N ARG A 25 -6.04 3.00 13.25
CA ARG A 25 -6.84 2.39 12.18
C ARG A 25 -5.95 1.86 11.05
N GLY A 26 -4.94 2.59 10.61
CA GLY A 26 -3.99 2.13 9.58
C GLY A 26 -3.22 0.89 10.01
N GLN A 27 -2.71 0.88 11.24
CA GLN A 27 -2.01 -0.28 11.79
C GLN A 27 -2.93 -1.50 11.91
N MET A 28 -4.18 -1.28 12.34
CA MET A 28 -5.19 -2.32 12.41
C MET A 28 -5.54 -2.86 11.02
N GLN A 29 -5.68 -2.00 10.00
CA GLN A 29 -5.97 -2.42 8.63
C GLN A 29 -4.86 -3.32 8.06
N GLN A 30 -3.59 -2.97 8.27
CA GLN A 30 -2.47 -3.79 7.80
C GLN A 30 -2.42 -5.14 8.51
N PHE A 31 -2.68 -5.16 9.83
CA PHE A 31 -2.80 -6.40 10.58
C PHE A 31 -3.96 -7.27 10.09
N LEU A 32 -5.14 -6.68 9.90
CA LEU A 32 -6.32 -7.38 9.37
C LEU A 32 -6.09 -7.90 7.95
N ALA A 33 -5.40 -7.17 7.08
CA ALA A 33 -5.04 -7.63 5.75
C ALA A 33 -4.15 -8.88 5.80
N PHE A 34 -3.14 -8.87 6.68
CA PHE A 34 -2.27 -10.03 6.88
C PHE A 34 -3.02 -11.24 7.46
N VAL A 35 -3.86 -11.02 8.48
CA VAL A 35 -4.71 -12.09 9.05
C VAL A 35 -5.67 -12.64 7.99
N SER A 36 -6.26 -11.76 7.17
CA SER A 36 -7.17 -12.17 6.09
C SER A 36 -6.47 -13.03 5.04
N LEU A 37 -5.22 -12.70 4.69
CA LEU A 37 -4.41 -13.53 3.80
C LEU A 37 -4.23 -14.95 4.36
N ILE A 38 -3.86 -15.07 5.64
CA ILE A 38 -3.71 -16.37 6.30
C ILE A 38 -5.03 -17.16 6.26
N VAL A 39 -6.14 -16.51 6.63
CA VAL A 39 -7.46 -17.15 6.64
C VAL A 39 -7.84 -17.68 5.25
N ILE A 40 -7.64 -16.87 4.20
CA ILE A 40 -7.93 -17.28 2.82
C ILE A 40 -7.05 -18.44 2.37
N VAL A 41 -5.75 -18.40 2.68
CA VAL A 41 -4.80 -19.47 2.33
C VAL A 41 -5.22 -20.77 3.00
N VAL A 42 -5.51 -20.75 4.30
CA VAL A 42 -5.95 -21.93 5.05
C VAL A 42 -7.28 -22.46 4.49
N PHE A 43 -8.25 -21.57 4.25
CA PHE A 43 -9.54 -21.96 3.69
C PHE A 43 -9.39 -22.66 2.33
N PHE A 44 -8.67 -22.06 1.38
CA PHE A 44 -8.48 -22.64 0.05
C PHE A 44 -7.60 -23.88 0.05
N SER A 45 -6.71 -24.04 1.03
CA SER A 45 -5.92 -25.27 1.23
C SER A 45 -6.80 -26.48 1.50
N PHE A 46 -7.95 -26.30 2.17
CA PHE A 46 -8.92 -27.38 2.39
C PHE A 46 -10.01 -27.41 1.32
N ALA A 47 -10.46 -26.26 0.82
CA ALA A 47 -11.56 -26.17 -0.13
C ALA A 47 -11.18 -26.65 -1.55
N SER A 48 -9.90 -26.62 -1.91
CA SER A 48 -9.41 -27.07 -3.21
C SER A 48 -8.13 -27.91 -3.08
N PRO A 49 -8.16 -29.20 -3.47
CA PRO A 49 -6.96 -30.04 -3.50
C PRO A 49 -5.85 -29.49 -4.41
N ASN A 50 -6.22 -28.64 -5.38
CA ASN A 50 -5.27 -28.06 -6.34
C ASN A 50 -4.54 -26.82 -5.79
N PHE A 51 -5.02 -26.21 -4.70
CA PHE A 51 -4.53 -24.91 -4.22
C PHE A 51 -3.05 -24.93 -3.81
N LEU A 52 -2.64 -25.91 -2.99
CA LEU A 52 -1.25 -26.05 -2.53
C LEU A 52 -0.38 -26.92 -3.46
N THR A 53 -0.84 -27.19 -4.67
CA THR A 53 -0.01 -27.94 -5.64
C THR A 53 1.17 -27.08 -6.09
N ALA A 54 2.31 -27.71 -6.38
CA ALA A 54 3.49 -27.02 -6.89
C ALA A 54 3.19 -26.24 -8.18
N GLY A 55 2.30 -26.76 -9.04
CA GLY A 55 1.86 -26.09 -10.26
C GLY A 55 1.11 -24.80 -9.98
N ASN A 56 0.12 -24.82 -9.08
CA ASN A 56 -0.63 -23.61 -8.72
C ASN A 56 0.24 -22.60 -7.98
N LEU A 57 1.06 -23.06 -7.05
CA LEU A 57 1.98 -22.19 -6.30
C LEU A 57 2.99 -21.52 -7.25
N THR A 58 3.61 -22.29 -8.14
CA THR A 58 4.52 -21.74 -9.17
C THR A 58 3.79 -20.77 -10.09
N GLY A 59 2.53 -21.07 -10.48
CA GLY A 59 1.72 -20.17 -11.29
C GLY A 59 1.49 -18.81 -10.62
N ILE A 60 1.17 -18.80 -9.33
CA ILE A 60 1.02 -17.57 -8.55
C ILE A 60 2.36 -16.81 -8.45
N LEU A 61 3.44 -17.52 -8.16
CA LEU A 61 4.78 -16.92 -8.07
C LEU A 61 5.17 -16.26 -9.40
N VAL A 62 5.04 -16.98 -10.51
CA VAL A 62 5.35 -16.47 -11.86
C VAL A 62 4.47 -15.28 -12.21
N ALA A 63 3.17 -15.31 -11.89
CA ALA A 63 2.28 -14.17 -12.11
C ALA A 63 2.72 -12.93 -11.30
N SER A 64 3.25 -13.12 -10.09
CA SER A 64 3.77 -12.03 -9.26
C SER A 64 5.12 -11.46 -9.72
N VAL A 65 5.90 -12.21 -10.51
CA VAL A 65 7.23 -11.78 -11.01
C VAL A 65 7.13 -10.49 -11.81
N THR A 66 6.10 -10.33 -12.66
CA THR A 66 5.92 -9.11 -13.45
C THR A 66 5.82 -7.88 -12.55
N ILE A 67 4.96 -7.93 -11.54
CA ILE A 67 4.77 -6.82 -10.59
C ILE A 67 6.02 -6.62 -9.74
N GLY A 68 6.66 -7.71 -9.29
CA GLY A 68 7.88 -7.64 -8.50
C GLY A 68 9.05 -6.99 -9.25
N LEU A 69 9.25 -7.36 -10.51
CA LEU A 69 10.32 -6.79 -11.34
C LEU A 69 10.06 -5.32 -11.67
N LEU A 70 8.80 -4.95 -11.93
CA LEU A 70 8.39 -3.56 -12.07
C LEU A 70 8.73 -2.79 -10.78
N ALA A 71 8.30 -3.29 -9.61
CA ALA A 71 8.59 -2.66 -8.32
C ALA A 71 10.10 -2.46 -8.07
N LEU A 72 10.94 -3.44 -8.43
CA LEU A 72 12.40 -3.30 -8.35
C LEU A 72 12.92 -2.18 -9.26
N GLY A 73 12.46 -2.11 -10.52
CA GLY A 73 12.78 -1.01 -11.43
C GLY A 73 12.35 0.35 -10.88
N THR A 74 11.15 0.42 -10.28
CA THR A 74 10.63 1.64 -9.65
C THR A 74 11.49 2.10 -8.47
N THR A 75 12.05 1.16 -7.71
CA THR A 75 12.92 1.47 -6.57
C THR A 75 14.16 2.24 -7.01
N ILE A 76 14.79 1.81 -8.12
CA ILE A 76 15.95 2.50 -8.69
C ILE A 76 15.56 3.92 -9.12
N VAL A 77 14.45 4.07 -9.83
CA VAL A 77 13.92 5.37 -10.31
C VAL A 77 13.65 6.35 -9.15
N ILE A 78 13.06 5.86 -8.05
CA ILE A 78 12.82 6.65 -6.84
C ILE A 78 14.15 7.12 -6.24
N ILE A 79 15.14 6.23 -6.13
CA ILE A 79 16.46 6.57 -5.55
C ILE A 79 17.22 7.60 -6.41
N THR A 80 17.10 7.55 -7.74
CA THR A 80 17.73 8.54 -8.64
C THR A 80 17.00 9.89 -8.72
N GLY A 81 15.92 10.10 -7.94
CA GLY A 81 15.17 11.36 -7.93
C GLY A 81 14.27 11.55 -9.16
N GLY A 82 14.03 10.49 -9.93
CA GLY A 82 13.07 10.48 -11.03
C GLY A 82 11.65 10.38 -10.48
N ILE A 83 11.07 11.51 -10.08
CA ILE A 83 9.67 11.58 -9.67
C ILE A 83 8.79 11.59 -10.92
N ASP A 84 8.62 10.45 -11.58
CA ASP A 84 7.31 10.14 -12.15
C ASP A 84 7.14 8.63 -12.37
N LEU A 85 6.19 8.05 -11.64
CA LEU A 85 5.89 6.62 -11.71
C LEU A 85 4.43 6.41 -12.15
N SER A 86 4.19 6.74 -13.42
CA SER A 86 2.90 6.53 -14.12
C SER A 86 2.50 5.06 -14.32
N ILE A 87 3.39 4.09 -14.09
CA ILE A 87 3.05 2.66 -14.15
C ILE A 87 2.24 2.17 -12.94
N GLY A 88 2.22 2.93 -11.83
CA GLY A 88 1.42 2.60 -10.65
C GLY A 88 -0.06 3.01 -10.78
N THR A 89 -0.41 3.87 -11.74
CA THR A 89 -1.79 4.36 -11.95
C THR A 89 -2.51 3.62 -13.09
N ALA A 90 -1.81 2.79 -13.87
CA ALA A 90 -2.33 2.10 -15.05
C ALA A 90 -2.60 0.59 -14.84
N MET A 91 -2.38 0.08 -13.61
CA MET A 91 -2.61 -1.32 -13.22
C MET A 91 -3.90 -1.47 -12.42
#